data_AF-A0A7R9VGB9-F1
#
_entry.id   AF-A0A7R9VGB9-F1
#
_cell.length_a   1.000
_cell.length_b   1.000
_cell.length_c   1.000
_cell.angle_alpha   90.00
_cell.angle_beta   90.00
_cell.angle_gamma   90.00
#
_symmetry.space_group_name_H-M   'P 1'
#
loop_
_entity.id
_entity.type
_entity.pdbx_description
1 polymer ?
#
loop_
_entity_poly.entity_id
_entity_poly.type
_entity_poly.pdbx_seq_one_letter_code
_entity_poly.pdbx_strand_id
1 'polypeptide(L)'
;DGERLVSGGTDKTVRVWSASSGRCEHVLTGHTGLGIYSVAWSEDGSRLISGSRDRTVQVWDTDNGNCLLVLRGHTNWVYSVAWEKGGERIASVSDDNTCRIWDANDGECLQVLENTREIPADFEVALAPCVTKDLSGKSGENLPI
;
A
#
# COMPACT_ATOMS: atom_id res chain seq x y z
N ASP A 1 15.34 -9.31 -4.70
CA ASP A 1 16.33 -10.42 -4.70
C ASP A 1 15.68 -11.81 -4.77
N GLY A 2 14.39 -11.97 -4.41
CA GLY A 2 13.72 -13.28 -4.36
C GLY A 2 13.98 -14.04 -3.06
N GLU A 3 14.72 -13.44 -2.11
CA GLU A 3 15.08 -14.04 -0.83
C GLU A 3 14.06 -13.73 0.27
N ARG A 4 13.33 -12.63 0.12
CA ARG A 4 12.30 -12.19 1.06
C ARG A 4 10.91 -12.09 0.41
N LEU A 5 9.88 -12.44 1.17
CA LEU A 5 8.48 -12.24 0.84
C LEU A 5 7.87 -11.20 1.78
N VAL A 6 6.82 -10.51 1.31
CA VAL A 6 6.05 -9.57 2.14
C VAL A 6 4.57 -9.92 2.09
N SER A 7 3.88 -9.75 3.21
CA SER A 7 2.42 -9.91 3.31
C SER A 7 1.81 -8.82 4.17
N GLY A 8 0.64 -8.32 3.79
CA GLY A 8 -0.23 -7.50 4.63
C GLY A 8 -1.36 -8.33 5.26
N GLY A 9 -1.72 -8.04 6.51
CA GLY A 9 -2.72 -8.79 7.27
C GLY A 9 -3.95 -7.97 7.70
N THR A 10 -5.04 -8.68 8.02
CA THR A 10 -6.21 -8.10 8.70
C THR A 10 -5.91 -7.77 10.18
N ASP A 11 -4.84 -8.36 10.72
CA ASP A 11 -4.26 -8.08 12.04
C ASP A 11 -3.49 -6.75 12.12
N LYS A 12 -3.59 -5.92 11.06
CA LYS A 12 -2.97 -4.59 10.93
C LYS A 12 -1.45 -4.62 10.80
N THR A 13 -0.86 -5.80 10.58
CA THR A 13 0.59 -5.95 10.44
C THR A 13 1.00 -6.12 8.99
N VAL A 14 2.19 -5.63 8.68
CA VAL A 14 2.97 -6.09 7.52
C VAL A 14 4.02 -7.06 8.05
N ARG A 15 4.26 -8.16 7.34
CA ARG A 15 5.23 -9.18 7.74
C ARG A 15 6.21 -9.44 6.62
N VAL A 16 7.48 -9.54 6.98
CA VAL A 16 8.58 -9.93 6.10
C VAL A 16 8.98 -11.36 6.45
N TRP A 17 9.19 -12.17 5.42
CA TRP A 17 9.47 -13.59 5.56
C TRP A 17 10.71 -13.96 4.76
N SER A 18 11.53 -14.84 5.30
CA SER A 18 12.55 -15.56 4.55
C SER A 18 11.86 -16.52 3.57
N ALA A 19 12.08 -16.34 2.27
CA ALA A 19 11.49 -17.18 1.22
C ALA A 19 12.00 -18.63 1.30
N SER A 20 13.26 -18.82 1.71
CA SER A 20 13.89 -20.15 1.79
C SER A 20 13.47 -20.94 3.04
N SER A 21 13.29 -20.28 4.18
CA SER A 21 13.00 -20.94 5.45
C SER A 21 11.53 -20.84 5.88
N GLY A 22 10.75 -19.93 5.29
CA GLY A 22 9.38 -19.62 5.69
C GLY A 22 9.28 -18.92 7.06
N ARG A 23 10.41 -18.52 7.67
CA ARG A 23 10.41 -17.83 8.96
C ARG A 23 10.02 -16.36 8.80
N CYS A 24 9.21 -15.86 9.73
CA CYS A 24 8.93 -14.44 9.83
C CYS A 24 10.15 -13.73 10.41
N GLU A 25 10.75 -12.84 9.63
CA GLU A 25 11.94 -12.06 10.01
C GLU A 25 11.52 -10.78 10.74
N HIS A 26 10.49 -10.10 10.24
CA HIS A 26 9.97 -8.86 10.81
C HIS A 26 8.44 -8.85 10.88
N VAL A 27 7.92 -8.27 11.96
CA VAL A 27 6.51 -7.92 12.12
C VAL A 27 6.43 -6.41 12.29
N LEU A 28 5.96 -5.73 11.25
CA LEU A 28 5.90 -4.28 11.16
C LEU A 28 4.54 -3.82 11.69
N THR A 29 4.57 -3.09 12.81
CA THR A 29 3.39 -2.57 13.50
C THR A 29 3.35 -1.06 13.43
N GLY A 30 2.19 -0.48 13.14
CA GLY A 30 2.01 0.97 13.10
C GLY A 30 0.64 1.38 12.54
N HIS A 31 0.15 0.63 11.57
CA HIS A 31 -1.21 0.80 11.08
C HIS A 31 -2.25 0.55 12.18
N THR A 32 -3.27 1.39 12.19
CA THR A 32 -4.29 1.42 13.26
C THR A 32 -5.63 0.84 12.82
N GLY A 33 -5.84 0.77 11.50
CA GLY A 33 -7.05 0.29 10.85
C GLY A 33 -6.98 -1.20 10.57
N LEU A 34 -8.14 -1.87 10.55
CA LEU A 34 -8.23 -3.28 10.21
C LEU A 34 -7.94 -3.47 8.72
N GLY A 35 -6.83 -4.15 8.41
CA GLY A 35 -6.48 -4.49 7.04
C GLY A 35 -5.35 -3.66 6.46
N ILE A 36 -4.35 -4.38 5.98
CA ILE A 36 -3.39 -3.91 4.98
C ILE A 36 -3.86 -4.44 3.64
N TYR A 37 -4.10 -3.54 2.67
CA TYR A 37 -4.68 -3.92 1.39
C TYR A 37 -3.62 -4.14 0.31
N SER A 38 -2.47 -3.47 0.42
CA SER A 38 -1.41 -3.56 -0.56
C SER A 38 -0.06 -3.30 0.09
N VAL A 39 0.97 -3.96 -0.45
CA VAL A 39 2.36 -3.86 -0.06
C VAL A 39 3.24 -3.91 -1.30
N ALA A 40 4.34 -3.16 -1.32
CA ALA A 40 5.32 -3.19 -2.40
C ALA A 40 6.74 -2.94 -1.90
N TRP A 41 7.71 -3.60 -2.53
CA TRP A 41 9.14 -3.38 -2.30
C TRP A 41 9.65 -2.24 -3.15
N SER A 42 10.61 -1.46 -2.64
CA SER A 42 11.48 -0.64 -3.48
C SER A 42 12.36 -1.55 -4.36
N GLU A 43 12.84 -1.03 -5.48
CA GLU A 43 13.66 -1.78 -6.44
C GLU A 43 14.95 -2.34 -5.83
N ASP A 44 15.55 -1.58 -4.90
CA ASP A 44 16.74 -1.98 -4.14
C ASP A 44 16.45 -2.92 -2.94
N GLY A 45 15.17 -3.15 -2.62
CA GLY A 45 14.73 -3.97 -1.49
C GLY A 45 14.93 -3.34 -0.10
N SER A 46 15.46 -2.12 0.01
CA SER A 46 15.77 -1.46 1.29
C SER A 46 14.53 -0.90 2.00
N ARG A 47 13.44 -0.69 1.24
CA ARG A 47 12.20 -0.12 1.75
C ARG A 47 10.98 -0.94 1.34
N LEU A 48 9.97 -0.90 2.20
CA LEU A 48 8.63 -1.41 1.94
C LEU A 48 7.62 -0.27 2.04
N ILE A 49 6.58 -0.33 1.22
CA ILE A 49 5.40 0.52 1.38
C ILE A 49 4.16 -0.31 1.64
N SER A 50 3.22 0.22 2.41
CA SER A 50 1.93 -0.41 2.68
C SER A 50 0.78 0.58 2.69
N GLY A 51 -0.34 0.19 2.08
CA GLY A 51 -1.61 0.93 2.12
C GLY A 51 -2.64 0.24 3.01
N SER A 52 -3.38 1.02 3.81
CA SER A 52 -4.30 0.48 4.82
C SER A 52 -5.67 1.17 4.86
N ARG A 53 -6.61 0.46 5.48
CA ARG A 53 -7.92 0.96 5.91
C ARG A 53 -7.87 2.18 6.83
N ASP A 54 -6.76 2.40 7.53
CA ASP A 54 -6.61 3.63 8.34
C ASP A 54 -6.37 4.90 7.53
N ARG A 55 -6.37 4.79 6.19
CA ARG A 55 -6.26 5.91 5.25
C ARG A 55 -4.84 6.46 5.16
N THR A 56 -3.85 5.68 5.59
CA THR A 56 -2.44 6.04 5.50
C THR A 56 -1.70 5.10 4.57
N VAL A 57 -0.62 5.63 4.00
CA VAL A 57 0.47 4.83 3.45
C VAL A 57 1.62 4.90 4.43
N GLN A 58 2.28 3.79 4.72
CA GLN A 58 3.47 3.77 5.55
C GLN A 58 4.67 3.26 4.76
N VAL A 59 5.82 3.90 5.00
CA VAL A 59 7.13 3.50 4.45
C VAL A 59 7.94 2.87 5.57
N TRP A 60 8.57 1.74 5.30
CA TRP A 60 9.28 0.94 6.29
C TRP A 60 10.70 0.67 5.84
N ASP A 61 11.61 0.62 6.81
CA ASP A 61 12.95 0.08 6.67
C ASP A 61 12.89 -1.44 6.82
N THR A 62 13.49 -2.17 5.87
CA THR A 62 13.34 -3.62 5.77
C THR A 62 14.38 -4.38 6.58
N ASP A 63 15.45 -3.73 7.02
CA ASP A 63 16.54 -4.34 7.79
C ASP A 63 16.27 -4.29 9.29
N ASN A 64 15.66 -3.21 9.78
CA ASN A 64 15.33 -3.05 11.19
C ASN A 64 13.82 -3.08 11.48
N GLY A 65 12.96 -2.99 10.45
CA GLY A 65 11.51 -3.04 10.59
C GLY A 65 10.87 -1.76 11.12
N ASN A 66 11.60 -0.64 11.15
CA ASN A 66 11.07 0.64 11.64
C ASN A 66 10.17 1.29 10.59
N CYS A 67 9.15 2.01 11.07
CA CYS A 67 8.38 2.92 10.23
C CYS A 67 9.19 4.19 9.99
N LEU A 68 9.53 4.47 8.73
CA LEU A 68 10.26 5.67 8.31
C LEU A 68 9.32 6.85 8.13
N LEU A 69 8.20 6.64 7.40
CA LEU A 69 7.24 7.69 7.07
C LEU A 69 5.80 7.20 7.26
N VAL A 70 4.92 8.14 7.64
CA VAL A 70 3.47 7.94 7.66
C VAL A 70 2.84 9.01 6.77
N LEU A 71 2.44 8.62 5.58
CA LEU A 71 1.88 9.50 4.56
C LEU A 71 0.39 9.68 4.84
N ARG A 72 0.02 10.89 5.23
CA ARG A 72 -1.35 11.27 5.61
C ARG A 72 -1.93 12.20 4.55
N GLY A 73 -3.18 11.99 4.22
CA GLY A 73 -3.90 12.88 3.29
C GLY A 73 -5.13 12.24 2.68
N HIS A 74 -5.11 10.92 2.47
CA HIS A 74 -6.30 10.19 2.06
C HIS A 74 -7.41 10.30 3.11
N THR A 75 -8.65 10.48 2.64
CA THR A 75 -9.82 10.63 3.50
C THR A 75 -10.59 9.31 3.66
N ASN A 76 -10.22 8.29 2.87
CA ASN A 76 -10.78 6.95 2.90
C ASN A 76 -9.70 5.87 2.63
N TRP A 77 -10.10 4.59 2.55
CA TRP A 77 -9.17 3.45 2.56
C TRP A 77 -8.18 3.50 1.40
N VAL A 78 -6.90 3.21 1.67
CA VAL A 78 -5.89 3.08 0.63
C VAL A 78 -5.88 1.64 0.14
N TYR A 79 -6.35 1.43 -1.09
CA TYR A 79 -6.45 0.10 -1.67
C TYR A 79 -5.13 -0.39 -2.22
N SER A 80 -4.35 0.52 -2.80
CA SER A 80 -3.12 0.10 -3.45
C SER A 80 -2.03 1.15 -3.43
N VAL A 81 -0.79 0.68 -3.44
CA VAL A 81 0.43 1.48 -3.39
C VAL A 81 1.46 0.97 -4.41
N ALA A 82 2.28 1.87 -4.94
CA ALA A 82 3.32 1.53 -5.91
C ALA A 82 4.53 2.44 -5.76
N TRP A 83 5.72 1.93 -6.08
CA TRP A 83 6.92 2.73 -6.26
C TRP A 83 7.03 3.25 -7.69
N GLU A 84 7.49 4.49 -7.84
CA GLU A 84 8.01 4.97 -9.12
C GLU A 84 9.28 4.20 -9.46
N LYS A 85 9.51 3.96 -10.75
CA LYS A 85 10.81 3.46 -11.20
C LYS A 85 11.94 4.40 -10.77
N GLY A 86 12.95 3.87 -10.08
CA GLY A 86 14.02 4.67 -9.47
C GLY A 86 13.78 5.06 -8.00
N GLY A 87 12.56 4.86 -7.47
CA GLY A 87 12.29 4.91 -6.03
C GLY A 87 12.22 6.30 -5.40
N GLU A 88 12.14 7.37 -6.19
CA GLU A 88 12.03 8.73 -5.65
C GLU A 88 10.61 9.08 -5.21
N ARG A 89 9.60 8.46 -5.82
CA ARG A 89 8.18 8.74 -5.54
C ARG A 89 7.38 7.48 -5.26
N ILE A 90 6.28 7.69 -4.54
CA ILE A 90 5.27 6.67 -4.23
C ILE A 90 3.95 7.12 -4.82
N ALA A 91 3.19 6.19 -5.40
CA ALA A 91 1.80 6.40 -5.76
C ALA A 91 0.88 5.63 -4.82
N SER A 92 -0.29 6.19 -4.52
CA SER A 92 -1.35 5.50 -3.78
C SER A 92 -2.73 5.84 -4.30
N VAL A 93 -3.61 4.84 -4.35
CA VAL A 93 -5.01 4.99 -4.76
C VAL A 93 -5.95 4.64 -3.62
N SER A 94 -7.04 5.38 -3.51
CA SER A 94 -7.94 5.33 -2.36
C SER A 94 -9.42 5.35 -2.75
N ASP A 95 -10.25 4.84 -1.84
CA ASP A 95 -11.71 4.92 -1.89
C ASP A 95 -12.25 6.37 -1.82
N ASP A 96 -11.37 7.35 -1.59
CA ASP A 96 -11.70 8.77 -1.67
C ASP A 96 -11.70 9.33 -3.10
N ASN A 97 -11.59 8.44 -4.10
CA ASN A 97 -11.51 8.77 -5.53
C ASN A 97 -10.26 9.59 -5.92
N THR A 98 -9.20 9.53 -5.11
CA THR A 98 -7.92 10.17 -5.44
C THR A 98 -6.79 9.16 -5.63
N CYS A 99 -5.93 9.47 -6.59
CA CYS A 99 -4.57 8.98 -6.63
C CYS A 99 -3.64 10.08 -6.10
N ARG A 100 -2.72 9.74 -5.20
CA ARG A 100 -1.75 10.67 -4.63
C ARG A 100 -0.34 10.24 -4.97
N ILE A 101 0.48 11.23 -5.34
CA ILE A 101 1.92 11.07 -5.54
C ILE A 101 2.63 11.71 -4.37
N TRP A 102 3.58 10.98 -3.80
CA TRP A 102 4.33 11.37 -2.61
C TRP A 102 5.82 11.38 -2.90
N ASP A 103 6.54 12.30 -2.29
CA ASP A 103 7.99 12.21 -2.19
C ASP A 103 8.34 11.08 -1.20
N ALA A 104 9.23 10.18 -1.60
CA ALA A 104 9.58 9.01 -0.79
C ALA A 104 10.60 9.28 0.32
N ASN A 105 11.21 10.46 0.35
CA ASN A 105 12.25 10.83 1.31
C ASN A 105 11.68 11.60 2.50
N ASP A 106 10.76 12.53 2.25
CA ASP A 106 10.15 13.34 3.32
C ASP A 106 8.65 13.09 3.52
N GLY A 107 8.00 12.40 2.59
CA GLY A 107 6.59 12.07 2.66
C GLY A 107 5.65 13.21 2.26
N GLU A 108 6.14 14.27 1.63
CA GLU A 108 5.31 15.36 1.10
C GLU A 108 4.36 14.83 0.02
N CYS A 109 3.11 15.29 0.04
CA CYS A 109 2.16 15.01 -1.03
C CYS A 109 2.41 15.97 -2.20
N LEU A 110 3.10 15.49 -3.23
CA LEU A 110 3.47 16.25 -4.41
C LEU A 110 2.28 16.52 -5.33
N GLN A 111 1.37 15.55 -5.45
CA GLN A 111 0.21 15.66 -6.34
C GLN A 111 -1.00 14.91 -5.81
N VAL A 112 -2.17 15.49 -6.07
CA VAL A 112 -3.47 14.83 -5.88
C VAL A 112 -4.18 14.82 -7.23
N LEU A 113 -4.53 13.63 -7.70
CA LEU A 113 -5.24 13.39 -8.94
C LEU A 113 -6.66 12.95 -8.60
N GLU A 114 -7.65 13.74 -8.98
CA GLU A 114 -9.06 13.44 -8.69
C GLU A 114 -9.69 12.59 -9.78
N ASN A 115 -10.71 11.80 -9.41
CA ASN A 115 -11.50 10.96 -10.31
C ASN A 115 -10.64 9.98 -11.14
N THR A 116 -9.46 9.64 -10.65
CA THR A 116 -8.52 8.78 -11.35
C THR A 116 -8.85 7.31 -11.09
N ARG A 117 -9.03 6.56 -12.18
CA ARG A 117 -9.00 5.08 -12.17
C ARG A 117 -7.63 4.53 -12.57
N GLU A 118 -6.66 5.40 -12.84
CA GLU A 118 -5.37 5.05 -13.42
C GLU A 118 -4.24 5.84 -12.74
N ILE A 119 -3.05 5.23 -12.71
CA ILE A 119 -1.82 5.76 -12.12
C ILE A 119 -0.86 6.06 -13.29
N PRO A 120 0.02 7.07 -13.20
CA PRO A 120 1.00 7.31 -14.26
C PRO A 120 1.80 6.04 -14.61
N ALA A 121 2.11 5.86 -15.90
CA ALA A 121 2.72 4.63 -16.42
C ALA A 121 4.15 4.36 -15.89
N ASP A 122 4.78 5.36 -15.27
CA ASP A 122 6.14 5.27 -14.73
C ASP A 122 6.21 4.57 -13.35
N PHE A 123 5.05 4.16 -12.81
CA PHE A 123 4.97 3.36 -11.59
C PHE A 123 4.99 1.87 -11.91
N GLU A 124 5.80 1.11 -11.16
CA GLU A 124 6.21 -0.27 -11.49
C GLU A 124 5.07 -1.32 -11.45
N VAL A 125 3.84 -0.92 -11.12
CA VAL A 125 2.68 -1.81 -11.10
C VAL A 125 1.39 -1.08 -11.45
N ALA A 126 0.68 -1.61 -12.45
CA ALA A 126 -0.73 -1.31 -12.66
C ALA A 126 -1.51 -1.85 -11.47
N LEU A 127 -2.06 -0.96 -10.65
CA LEU A 127 -2.89 -1.36 -9.53
C LEU A 127 -4.22 -1.82 -10.11
N ALA A 128 -4.38 -3.14 -10.28
CA ALA A 128 -5.67 -3.71 -10.60
C ALA A 128 -6.67 -3.19 -9.57
N PRO A 129 -7.83 -2.66 -9.97
CA PRO A 129 -8.91 -2.44 -9.02
C PRO A 129 -9.23 -3.82 -8.45
N CYS A 130 -8.88 -4.05 -7.19
CA CYS A 130 -9.45 -5.15 -6.44
C CYS A 130 -10.94 -4.84 -6.27
N VAL A 131 -11.74 -5.11 -7.31
CA VAL A 131 -13.11 -5.55 -7.10
C VAL A 131 -12.95 -6.86 -6.35
N THR A 132 -12.91 -6.81 -5.02
CA THR A 132 -13.33 -7.97 -4.25
C THR A 132 -14.78 -8.18 -4.64
N LYS A 133 -15.03 -9.12 -5.56
CA LYS A 133 -16.32 -9.80 -5.58
C LYS A 133 -16.47 -10.29 -4.15
N ASP A 134 -17.44 -9.70 -3.46
CA ASP A 134 -17.94 -10.28 -2.23
C ASP A 134 -18.24 -11.76 -2.52
N LEU A 135 -17.65 -12.65 -1.72
CA LEU A 135 -17.98 -14.08 -1.78
C LEU A 135 -19.41 -14.35 -1.26
N SER A 136 -20.14 -13.32 -0.83
CA SER A 136 -21.58 -13.36 -0.78
C SER A 136 -22.13 -13.27 -2.21
N GLY A 137 -22.42 -14.43 -2.80
CA GLY A 137 -23.21 -14.56 -4.02
C GLY A 137 -24.64 -14.08 -3.82
N LYS A 138 -24.84 -12.80 -3.50
CA LYS A 138 -26.14 -12.14 -3.41
C LYS A 138 -26.10 -10.87 -4.23
N SER A 139 -26.68 -10.97 -5.44
CA SER A 139 -27.28 -9.83 -6.11
C SER A 139 -28.35 -9.26 -5.18
N GLY A 140 -28.04 -8.16 -4.51
CA GLY A 140 -28.97 -7.39 -3.72
C GLY A 140 -28.95 -5.95 -4.22
N GLU A 141 -29.94 -5.64 -5.06
CA GLU A 141 -30.31 -4.28 -5.43
C GLU A 141 -30.52 -3.43 -4.17
N ASN A 142 -29.89 -2.24 -4.13
CA ASN A 142 -30.57 -0.95 -3.91
C ASN A 142 -29.54 0.13 -3.56
N LEU A 143 -29.42 1.11 -4.46
CA LEU A 143 -29.00 2.46 -4.11
C LEU A 143 -30.11 3.12 -3.27
N PRO A 144 -29.79 3.88 -2.23
CA PRO A 144 -30.59 5.03 -1.86
C PRO A 144 -29.86 6.32 -2.27
N ILE A 145 -30.55 7.08 -3.12
CA ILE A 145 -30.54 8.54 -3.34
C ILE A 145 -29.46 9.37 -2.65
#